data_AF-A0A925NMU0-F1
#
_entry.id   AF-A0A925NMU0-F1
#
_cell.length_a   1.000
_cell.length_b   1.000
_cell.length_c   1.000
_cell.angle_alpha   90.00
_cell.angle_beta   90.00
_cell.angle_gamma   90.00
#
_symmetry.space_group_name_H-M   'P 1'
#
loop_
_entity.id
_entity.type
_entity.pdbx_description
1 polymer ?
#
loop_
_entity_poly.entity_id
_entity_poly.type
_entity_poly.pdbx_seq_one_letter_code
_entity_poly.pdbx_strand_id
1 'polypeptide(L)'
;MDDKLKQLAEMRYSQKEFLGILFELAVEEKWFDLQHMIQHDMAKAILADYSYELGEGYLNTDIFFQHWEEVIEVGWCAFCQHTGLPREKVKLRLEELRDGH
;
A
#
# COMPACT_ATOMS: atom_id res chain seq x y z
N MET A 1 4.60 -13.77 -1.55
CA MET A 1 4.75 -12.90 -2.73
C MET A 1 5.91 -13.37 -3.60
N ASP A 2 5.75 -13.44 -4.91
CA ASP A 2 6.87 -13.69 -5.83
C ASP A 2 7.81 -12.47 -5.96
N ASP A 3 9.03 -12.69 -6.43
CA ASP A 3 10.06 -11.65 -6.50
C ASP A 3 9.72 -10.50 -7.46
N LYS A 4 8.97 -10.78 -8.53
CA LYS A 4 8.61 -9.77 -9.54
C LYS A 4 7.58 -8.80 -8.99
N LEU A 5 6.52 -9.32 -8.37
CA LEU A 5 5.50 -8.53 -7.71
C LEU A 5 6.09 -7.72 -6.54
N LYS A 6 7.03 -8.32 -5.79
CA LYS A 6 7.75 -7.63 -4.72
C LYS A 6 8.52 -6.42 -5.25
N GLN A 7 9.33 -6.60 -6.29
CA GLN A 7 10.11 -5.51 -6.90
C GLN A 7 9.21 -4.41 -7.46
N LEU A 8 8.10 -4.78 -8.12
CA LEU A 8 7.12 -3.82 -8.61
C LEU A 8 6.51 -3.01 -7.46
N ALA A 9 6.09 -3.68 -6.38
CA ALA A 9 5.53 -3.02 -5.20
C ALA A 9 6.55 -2.08 -4.55
N GLU A 10 7.78 -2.55 -4.29
CA GLU A 10 8.84 -1.73 -3.70
C GLU A 10 9.17 -0.51 -4.56
N MET A 11 9.25 -0.66 -5.89
CA MET A 11 9.47 0.46 -6.82
C MET A 11 8.33 1.48 -6.77
N ARG A 12 7.07 1.02 -6.75
CA ARG A 12 5.89 1.89 -6.77
C ARG A 12 5.71 2.63 -5.45
N TYR A 13 5.85 1.92 -4.32
CA TYR A 13 5.72 2.52 -2.99
C TYR A 13 6.90 3.40 -2.58
N SER A 14 8.10 3.22 -3.19
CA SER A 14 9.28 4.07 -2.92
C SER A 14 9.34 5.36 -3.75
N GLN A 15 8.32 5.62 -4.59
CA GLN A 15 8.24 6.87 -5.35
C GLN A 15 8.21 8.07 -4.41
N LYS A 16 9.17 8.99 -4.58
CA LYS A 16 9.36 10.14 -3.68
C LYS A 16 8.13 11.03 -3.55
N GLU A 17 7.44 11.26 -4.66
CA GLU A 17 6.23 12.09 -4.69
C GLU A 17 5.10 11.43 -3.90
N PHE A 18 4.88 10.13 -4.11
CA PHE A 18 3.89 9.36 -3.36
C PHE A 18 4.19 9.36 -1.85
N LEU A 19 5.44 9.07 -1.48
CA LEU A 19 5.88 9.11 -0.08
C LEU A 19 5.73 10.50 0.55
N GLY A 20 6.01 11.56 -0.22
CA GLY A 20 5.80 12.95 0.21
C GLY A 20 4.34 13.23 0.54
N ILE A 21 3.41 12.82 -0.33
CA ILE A 21 1.97 12.97 -0.08
C ILE A 21 1.55 12.18 1.17
N LEU A 22 2.00 10.93 1.32
CA LEU A 22 1.69 10.14 2.52
C LEU A 22 2.21 10.80 3.81
N PHE A 23 3.40 11.41 3.75
CA PHE A 23 3.97 12.14 4.88
C PHE A 23 3.11 13.37 5.22
N GLU A 24 2.69 14.15 4.23
CA GLU A 24 1.79 15.30 4.44
C GLU A 24 0.47 14.85 5.10
N LEU A 25 -0.15 13.80 4.59
CA LEU A 25 -1.38 13.24 5.18
C LEU A 25 -1.17 12.77 6.62
N ALA A 26 -0.02 12.18 6.92
CA ALA A 26 0.32 11.75 8.28
C ALA A 26 0.49 12.95 9.24
N VAL A 27 1.11 14.03 8.78
CA VAL A 27 1.27 15.28 9.54
C VAL A 27 -0.07 15.97 9.78
N GLU A 28 -0.98 15.92 8.79
CA GLU A 28 -2.34 16.46 8.89
C GLU A 28 -3.33 15.53 9.63
N GLU A 29 -2.84 14.40 10.16
CA GLU A 29 -3.65 13.35 10.81
C GLU A 29 -4.79 12.79 9.94
N LYS A 30 -4.67 12.86 8.61
CA LYS A 30 -5.62 12.33 7.63
C LYS A 30 -5.42 10.83 7.40
N TRP A 31 -5.59 10.05 8.46
CA TRP A 31 -5.31 8.61 8.45
C TRP A 31 -6.20 7.81 7.50
N PHE A 32 -7.45 8.23 7.31
CA PHE A 32 -8.37 7.58 6.35
C PHE A 32 -7.87 7.73 4.90
N ASP A 33 -7.51 8.96 4.49
CA ASP A 33 -6.98 9.22 3.15
C ASP A 33 -5.65 8.51 2.94
N LEU A 34 -4.78 8.51 3.96
CA LEU A 34 -3.50 7.81 3.94
C LEU A 34 -3.70 6.30 3.72
N GLN A 35 -4.61 5.68 4.50
CA GLN A 35 -4.97 4.29 4.32
C GLN A 35 -5.51 4.04 2.92
N HIS A 36 -6.37 4.91 2.40
CA HIS A 36 -6.95 4.77 1.07
C HIS A 36 -5.88 4.81 -0.03
N MET A 37 -4.92 5.72 0.06
CA MET A 37 -3.84 5.82 -0.92
C MET A 37 -2.94 4.58 -0.95
N ILE A 38 -2.58 4.03 0.22
CA ILE A 38 -1.74 2.83 0.29
C ILE A 38 -2.51 1.59 -0.14
N GLN A 39 -3.70 1.39 0.44
CA GLN A 39 -4.44 0.15 0.28
C GLN A 39 -5.25 0.14 -1.01
N HIS A 40 -6.01 1.18 -1.30
CA HIS A 40 -6.92 1.16 -2.43
C HIS A 40 -6.28 1.67 -3.72
N ASP A 41 -5.63 2.83 -3.71
CA ASP A 41 -5.14 3.40 -4.96
C ASP A 41 -3.88 2.67 -5.45
N MET A 42 -2.85 2.62 -4.61
CA MET A 42 -1.56 2.09 -5.02
C MET A 42 -1.56 0.56 -5.12
N ALA A 43 -2.10 -0.17 -4.13
CA ALA A 43 -2.07 -1.64 -4.17
C ALA A 43 -2.89 -2.19 -5.34
N LYS A 44 -4.07 -1.61 -5.64
CA LYS A 44 -4.87 -2.02 -6.80
C LYS A 44 -4.15 -1.74 -8.11
N ALA A 45 -3.48 -0.59 -8.23
CA ALA A 45 -2.71 -0.26 -9.43
C ALA A 45 -1.55 -1.26 -9.64
N ILE A 46 -0.80 -1.57 -8.59
CA ILE A 46 0.28 -2.58 -8.62
C ILE A 46 -0.26 -3.95 -9.07
N LEU A 47 -1.35 -4.41 -8.46
CA LEU A 47 -1.93 -5.72 -8.78
C LEU A 47 -2.55 -5.76 -10.17
N ALA A 48 -3.09 -4.65 -10.66
CA ALA A 48 -3.61 -4.53 -12.01
C ALA A 48 -2.48 -4.59 -13.05
N ASP A 49 -1.40 -3.83 -12.83
CA ASP A 49 -0.20 -3.86 -13.68
C ASP A 49 0.39 -5.27 -13.71
N TYR A 50 0.53 -5.90 -12.55
CA TYR A 50 1.03 -7.26 -12.44
C TYR A 50 0.16 -8.29 -13.17
N SER A 51 -1.17 -8.21 -12.99
CA SER A 51 -2.12 -9.10 -13.69
C SER A 51 -2.01 -8.96 -15.20
N TYR A 52 -1.88 -7.71 -15.67
CA TYR A 52 -1.73 -7.42 -17.10
C TYR A 52 -0.41 -7.97 -17.65
N GLU A 53 0.70 -7.82 -16.92
CA GLU A 53 2.00 -8.35 -17.31
C GLU A 53 2.04 -9.89 -17.37
N LEU A 54 1.19 -10.58 -16.61
CA LEU A 54 1.05 -12.04 -16.68
C LEU A 54 0.12 -12.48 -17.82
N GLY A 55 -0.59 -11.57 -18.48
CA GLY A 55 -1.57 -11.88 -19.51
C GLY A 55 -2.93 -12.34 -18.97
N GLU A 56 -3.18 -12.17 -17.67
CA GLU A 56 -4.37 -12.65 -16.96
C GLU A 56 -5.55 -11.65 -16.99
N GLY A 57 -5.38 -10.55 -17.73
CA GLY A 57 -6.33 -9.44 -17.81
C GLY A 57 -6.09 -8.37 -16.74
N TYR A 58 -6.86 -7.28 -16.81
CA TYR A 58 -6.77 -6.18 -15.85
C TYR A 58 -7.37 -6.60 -14.50
N LEU A 59 -6.60 -6.45 -13.43
CA LEU A 59 -7.01 -6.72 -12.05
C LEU A 59 -7.68 -8.10 -11.90
N ASN A 60 -6.92 -9.15 -12.22
CA ASN A 60 -7.39 -10.52 -12.10
C ASN A 60 -7.78 -10.82 -10.64
N THR A 61 -8.97 -11.38 -10.45
CA THR A 61 -9.56 -11.60 -9.11
C THR A 61 -8.72 -12.54 -8.24
N ASP A 62 -8.16 -13.59 -8.82
CA ASP A 62 -7.38 -14.59 -8.08
C ASP A 62 -6.05 -13.99 -7.63
N ILE A 63 -5.34 -13.30 -8.55
CA ILE A 63 -4.11 -12.55 -8.24
C ILE A 63 -4.40 -11.50 -7.16
N PHE A 64 -5.52 -10.78 -7.29
CA PHE A 64 -5.91 -9.76 -6.33
C PHE A 64 -6.04 -10.34 -4.93
N PHE A 65 -6.88 -11.37 -4.73
CA PHE A 65 -7.09 -11.93 -3.40
C PHE A 65 -5.87 -12.66 -2.85
N GLN A 66 -5.05 -13.27 -3.71
CA GLN A 66 -3.85 -13.97 -3.29
C GLN A 66 -2.77 -13.03 -2.73
N HIS A 67 -2.63 -11.82 -3.30
CA HIS A 67 -1.49 -10.95 -3.02
C HIS A 67 -1.84 -9.63 -2.32
N TRP A 68 -3.12 -9.31 -2.15
CA TRP A 68 -3.59 -8.06 -1.56
C TRP A 68 -2.87 -7.66 -0.27
N GLU A 69 -2.87 -8.55 0.73
CA GLU A 69 -2.28 -8.25 2.04
C GLU A 69 -0.76 -8.05 1.95
N GLU A 70 -0.08 -8.85 1.13
CA GLU A 70 1.37 -8.78 0.97
C GLU A 70 1.81 -7.47 0.31
N VAL A 71 1.09 -7.02 -0.73
CA VAL A 71 1.37 -5.75 -1.42
C VAL A 71 1.12 -4.56 -0.49
N ILE A 72 0.03 -4.60 0.29
CA ILE A 72 -0.27 -3.56 1.28
C ILE A 72 0.82 -3.46 2.34
N GLU A 73 1.36 -4.60 2.82
CA GLU A 73 2.42 -4.58 3.83
C GLU A 73 3.69 -3.91 3.30
N VAL A 74 4.04 -4.10 2.02
CA VAL A 74 5.16 -3.37 1.39
C VAL A 74 4.95 -1.86 1.47
N GLY A 75 3.72 -1.40 1.19
CA GLY A 75 3.37 0.01 1.28
C GLY A 75 3.52 0.56 2.71
N TRP A 76 3.05 -0.16 3.71
CA TRP A 76 3.21 0.24 5.11
C TRP A 76 4.67 0.24 5.56
N CYS A 77 5.47 -0.74 5.12
CA CYS A 77 6.90 -0.75 5.38
C CYS A 77 7.60 0.47 4.76
N ALA A 78 7.32 0.79 3.49
CA ALA A 78 7.90 1.94 2.82
C ALA A 78 7.52 3.26 3.51
N PHE A 79 6.25 3.42 3.90
CA PHE A 79 5.78 4.56 4.66
C PHE A 79 6.48 4.69 6.03
N CYS A 80 6.57 3.60 6.80
CA CYS A 80 7.24 3.62 8.11
C CYS A 80 8.73 3.95 7.97
N GLN A 81 9.41 3.40 6.97
CA GLN A 81 10.82 3.71 6.68
C GLN A 81 11.02 5.18 6.30
N HIS A 82 10.12 5.73 5.49
CA HIS A 82 10.20 7.12 5.06
C HIS A 82 9.95 8.11 6.20
N THR A 83 8.96 7.82 7.05
CA THR A 83 8.50 8.74 8.11
C THR A 83 9.20 8.53 9.46
N GLY A 84 9.86 7.39 9.65
CA GLY A 84 10.39 6.97 10.94
C GLY A 84 9.31 6.55 11.95
N LEU A 85 8.04 6.47 11.55
CA LEU A 85 6.97 6.04 12.43
C LEU A 85 7.09 4.54 12.74
N PRO A 86 6.94 4.12 14.01
CA PRO A 86 6.89 2.71 14.35
C PRO A 86 5.68 2.02 13.72
N ARG A 87 5.89 0.82 13.17
CA ARG A 87 4.83 0.01 12.57
C ARG A 87 3.66 -0.26 13.52
N GLU A 88 3.95 -0.40 14.81
CA GLU A 88 2.97 -0.59 15.90
C GLU A 88 2.03 0.60 16.03
N LYS A 89 2.56 1.84 15.94
CA LYS A 89 1.76 3.06 15.99
C LYS A 89 0.84 3.16 14.78
N VAL A 90 1.35 2.83 13.60
CA VAL A 90 0.54 2.79 12.37
C VAL A 90 -0.57 1.73 12.50
N LYS A 91 -0.24 0.54 13.01
CA LYS A 91 -1.23 -0.52 13.23
C LYS A 91 -2.35 -0.06 14.17
N LEU A 92 -2.01 0.55 15.30
CA LEU A 92 -3.00 1.09 16.25
C LEU A 92 -3.95 2.09 15.58
N ARG A 93 -3.42 3.03 14.79
CA ARG A 93 -4.25 4.00 14.04
C ARG A 93 -5.19 3.34 13.04
N LEU A 94 -4.73 2.31 12.34
CA LEU A 94 -5.56 1.57 11.39
C LEU A 94 -6.65 0.74 12.09
N GLU A 95 -6.36 0.18 13.27
CA GLU A 95 -7.36 -0.50 14.10
C GLU A 95 -8.43 0.48 14.60
N GLU A 96 -8.03 1.66 15.08
CA GLU A 96 -8.95 2.74 15.49
C GLU A 96 -9.90 3.15 14.35
N LEU A 97 -9.41 3.22 13.11
CA LEU A 97 -10.24 3.54 11.94
C LEU A 97 -11.25 2.43 11.60
N ARG A 98 -10.87 1.17 11.79
CA ARG A 98 -11.76 0.03 11.51
C ARG A 98 -12.86 -0.09 12.55
N ASP A 99 -12.54 0.14 13.81
CA ASP A 99 -13.45 -0.05 14.94
C ASP A 99 -14.33 1.20 15.19
N GLY A 100 -13.98 2.34 14.58
CA GLY A 100 -14.77 3.58 14.60
C GLY A 100 -15.94 3.64 13.59
N HIS A 101 -16.20 2.53 12.89
CA HIS A 101 -17.31 2.37 11.94
C HIS A 101 -18.38 1.40 12.44
#